data_AF-I9UUN7-F1
#
_entry.id   AF-I9UUN7-F1
#
_cell.length_a   1.000
_cell.length_b   1.000
_cell.length_c   1.000
_cell.angle_alpha   90.00
_cell.angle_beta   90.00
_cell.angle_gamma   90.00
#
_symmetry.space_group_name_H-M   'P 1'
#
loop_
_entity.id
_entity.type
_entity.pdbx_description
1 polymer ?
#
loop_
_entity_poly.entity_id
_entity_poly.type
_entity_poly.pdbx_seq_one_letter_code
_entity_poly.pdbx_strand_id
1 'polypeptide(L)'
;MILQLAFVLTAIIIGARLGGIGLGVMGGVGLAILTFVFGLQPTAPPIDVMLMIAAVISAASCMQAAGGLDYMVKLAEHLLRKNPSHVTLLSPLVTYLFTFVAGTGHVAYSVLPVIAEVATETKIRPERPLGIAVIASQQAITASPISAATVALLGLFSRIRYYPVRHSQNYDSRYHCRRVGRCFILYESR
;
A
#
# COMPACT_ATOMS: atom_id res chain seq x y z
N MET A 1 27.63 -14.62 0.36
CA MET A 1 26.27 -14.49 -0.24
C MET A 1 25.24 -15.37 0.45
N ILE A 2 25.38 -16.70 0.47
CA ILE A 2 24.37 -17.60 1.09
C ILE A 2 24.17 -17.32 2.60
N LEU A 3 25.25 -17.05 3.34
CA LEU A 3 25.19 -16.76 4.78
C LEU A 3 24.48 -15.43 5.10
N GLN A 4 24.66 -14.42 4.23
CA GLN A 4 23.96 -13.13 4.32
C GLN A 4 22.48 -13.28 3.98
N LEU A 5 22.16 -14.06 2.95
CA LEU A 5 20.79 -14.37 2.56
C LEU A 5 20.04 -15.11 3.68
N ALA A 6 20.67 -16.12 4.28
CA ALA A 6 20.10 -16.87 5.41
C ALA A 6 19.85 -15.97 6.62
N PHE A 7 20.80 -15.06 6.92
CA PHE A 7 20.64 -14.07 7.97
C PHE A 7 19.45 -13.13 7.72
N VAL A 8 19.35 -12.55 6.52
CA VAL A 8 18.23 -11.68 6.14
C VAL A 8 16.89 -12.40 6.22
N LEU A 9 16.82 -13.64 5.72
CA LEU A 9 15.61 -14.47 5.83
C LEU A 9 15.22 -14.70 7.29
N THR A 10 16.19 -14.98 8.15
CA THR A 10 15.94 -15.20 9.59
C THR A 10 15.44 -13.92 10.25
N ALA A 11 16.04 -12.77 9.94
CA ALA A 11 15.61 -11.46 10.43
C ALA A 11 14.18 -11.11 9.97
N ILE A 12 13.83 -11.40 8.71
CA ILE A 12 12.48 -11.21 8.16
C ILE A 12 11.47 -12.12 8.85
N ILE A 13 11.78 -13.41 9.06
CA ILE A 13 10.87 -14.35 9.73
C ILE A 13 10.58 -13.89 11.16
N ILE A 14 11.61 -13.47 11.90
CA ILE A 14 11.44 -12.94 13.26
C ILE A 14 10.65 -11.62 13.23
N GLY A 15 10.96 -10.71 12.31
CA GLY A 15 10.24 -9.44 12.16
C GLY A 15 8.77 -9.62 11.82
N ALA A 16 8.45 -10.55 10.91
CA ALA A 16 7.08 -10.86 10.52
C ALA A 16 6.26 -11.48 11.66
N ARG A 17 6.90 -12.26 12.55
CA ARG A 17 6.26 -12.83 13.75
C ARG A 17 5.90 -11.76 14.78
N LEU A 18 6.73 -10.72 14.93
CA LEU A 18 6.49 -9.61 15.85
C LEU A 18 5.42 -8.63 15.32
N GLY A 19 5.28 -8.53 14.00
CA GLY A 19 4.25 -7.71 13.35
C GLY A 19 4.40 -6.20 13.58
N GLY A 20 3.61 -5.41 12.84
CA GLY A 20 3.52 -3.96 13.01
C GLY A 20 4.89 -3.25 12.98
N ILE A 21 5.24 -2.59 14.10
CA ILE A 21 6.50 -1.87 14.28
C ILE A 21 7.72 -2.80 14.22
N GLY A 22 7.58 -4.06 14.68
CA GLY A 22 8.67 -5.03 14.75
C GLY A 22 9.28 -5.38 13.39
N LEU A 23 8.49 -5.31 12.32
CA LEU A 23 8.94 -5.55 10.95
C LEU A 23 9.92 -4.46 10.49
N GLY A 24 9.65 -3.19 10.84
CA GLY A 24 10.54 -2.06 10.58
C GLY A 24 11.81 -2.11 11.42
N VAL A 25 11.67 -2.40 12.73
CA VAL A 25 12.81 -2.50 13.66
C VAL A 25 13.77 -3.62 13.23
N MET A 26 13.27 -4.82 12.95
CA MET A 26 14.11 -5.94 12.52
C MET A 26 14.73 -5.70 11.13
N GLY A 27 14.06 -4.96 10.25
CA GLY A 27 14.64 -4.50 8.99
C GLY A 27 15.84 -3.57 9.21
N GLY A 28 15.72 -2.58 10.10
CA GLY A 28 16.80 -1.67 10.47
C GLY A 28 17.97 -2.37 11.16
N VAL A 29 17.69 -3.23 12.13
CA VAL A 29 18.70 -4.05 12.83
C VAL A 29 19.40 -5.00 11.86
N GLY A 30 18.63 -5.65 10.98
CA GLY A 30 19.19 -6.52 9.94
C GLY A 30 20.14 -5.77 9.01
N LEU A 31 19.77 -4.56 8.57
CA LEU A 31 20.64 -3.70 7.77
C LEU A 31 21.90 -3.29 8.53
N ALA A 32 21.77 -2.88 9.80
CA ALA A 32 22.92 -2.49 10.63
C ALA A 32 23.93 -3.64 10.80
N ILE A 33 23.45 -4.86 11.07
CA ILE A 33 24.33 -6.03 11.22
C ILE A 33 25.01 -6.34 9.88
N LEU A 34 24.29 -6.25 8.76
CA LEU A 34 24.89 -6.45 7.43
C LEU A 34 25.95 -5.40 7.08
N THR A 35 25.77 -4.14 7.47
CA THR A 35 26.74 -3.08 7.19
C THR A 35 27.95 -3.12 8.12
N PHE A 36 27.75 -3.34 9.42
CA PHE A 36 28.84 -3.30 10.42
C PHE A 36 29.62 -4.61 10.53
N VAL A 37 28.96 -5.76 10.37
CA VAL A 37 29.62 -7.08 10.53
C VAL A 37 30.07 -7.64 9.18
N PHE A 38 29.21 -7.59 8.16
CA PHE A 38 29.52 -8.14 6.83
C PHE A 38 30.16 -7.14 5.87
N GLY A 39 30.34 -5.87 6.29
CA GLY A 39 31.03 -4.84 5.52
C GLY A 39 30.34 -4.44 4.21
N LEU A 40 29.04 -4.71 4.07
CA LEU A 40 28.29 -4.32 2.88
C LEU A 40 28.11 -2.80 2.86
N GLN A 41 28.37 -2.17 1.71
CA GLN A 41 28.20 -0.73 1.56
C GLN A 41 26.70 -0.37 1.62
N PRO A 42 26.27 0.51 2.53
CA PRO A 42 24.89 0.98 2.57
C PRO A 42 24.59 1.82 1.33
N THR A 43 23.43 1.58 0.72
CA THR A 43 22.91 2.44 -0.35
C THR A 43 22.32 3.72 0.24
N ALA A 44 22.31 4.81 -0.54
CA ALA A 44 21.70 6.06 -0.13
C ALA A 44 20.24 5.85 0.34
N PRO A 45 19.82 6.49 1.45
CA PRO A 45 18.47 6.33 1.98
C PRO A 45 17.44 6.87 0.98
N PRO A 46 16.37 6.12 0.69
CA PRO A 46 15.36 6.52 -0.29
C PRO A 46 14.36 7.52 0.34
N ILE A 47 14.80 8.77 0.52
CA ILE A 47 14.02 9.84 1.17
C ILE A 47 12.65 10.03 0.48
N ASP A 48 12.61 9.97 -0.86
CA ASP A 48 11.38 10.12 -1.63
C ASP A 48 10.35 9.03 -1.27
N VAL A 49 10.81 7.79 -1.07
CA VAL A 49 9.96 6.66 -0.69
C VAL A 49 9.45 6.84 0.75
N MET A 50 10.32 7.28 1.66
CA MET A 50 9.95 7.52 3.06
C MET A 50 8.87 8.61 3.17
N LEU A 51 9.03 9.73 2.45
CA LEU A 51 8.07 10.83 2.42
C LEU A 51 6.75 10.43 1.75
N MET A 52 6.81 9.63 0.67
CA MET A 52 5.62 9.09 0.03
C MET A 52 4.83 8.19 1.00
N ILE A 53 5.50 7.24 1.68
CA ILE A 53 4.84 6.36 2.66
C ILE A 53 4.19 7.20 3.78
N ALA A 54 4.89 8.20 4.31
CA ALA A 54 4.35 9.10 5.33
C ALA A 54 3.12 9.87 4.84
N ALA A 55 3.15 10.37 3.60
CA ALA A 55 2.02 11.09 3.00
C ALA A 55 0.81 10.16 2.79
N VAL A 56 1.03 8.95 2.26
CA VAL A 56 -0.03 7.97 1.99
C VAL A 56 -0.66 7.45 3.29
N ILE A 57 0.14 7.13 4.30
CA ILE A 57 -0.38 6.69 5.60
C ILE A 57 -1.19 7.81 6.26
N SER A 58 -0.70 9.06 6.21
CA SER A 58 -1.44 10.21 6.74
C SER A 58 -2.77 10.44 6.01
N ALA A 59 -2.76 10.32 4.68
CA ALA A 59 -3.99 10.43 3.89
C ALA A 59 -4.97 9.28 4.19
N ALA A 60 -4.47 8.06 4.31
CA ALA A 60 -5.26 6.88 4.65
C ALA A 60 -5.86 6.97 6.06
N SER A 61 -5.10 7.45 7.04
CA SER A 61 -5.59 7.65 8.41
C SER A 61 -6.67 8.73 8.49
N CYS A 62 -6.50 9.85 7.77
CA CYS A 62 -7.55 10.86 7.63
C CYS A 62 -8.80 10.29 6.94
N MET A 63 -8.63 9.49 5.88
CA MET A 63 -9.74 8.83 5.19
C MET A 63 -10.49 7.86 6.10
N GLN A 64 -9.78 7.06 6.90
CA GLN A 64 -10.39 6.17 7.89
C GLN A 64 -11.09 6.94 9.01
N ALA A 65 -10.47 8.01 9.53
CA ALA A 65 -11.08 8.86 10.55
C ALA A 65 -12.37 9.55 10.06
N ALA A 66 -12.45 9.86 8.76
CA ALA A 66 -13.64 10.43 8.13
C ALA A 66 -14.71 9.39 7.75
N GLY A 67 -14.50 8.09 8.02
CA GLY A 67 -15.42 7.01 7.63
C GLY A 67 -15.39 6.67 6.12
N GLY A 68 -14.36 7.12 5.39
CA GLY A 68 -14.22 6.90 3.95
C GLY A 68 -14.09 5.42 3.58
N LEU A 69 -13.46 4.61 4.44
CA LEU A 69 -13.37 3.17 4.24
C LEU A 69 -14.74 2.49 4.37
N ASP A 70 -15.55 2.88 5.37
CA ASP A 70 -16.90 2.36 5.55
C ASP A 70 -17.81 2.72 4.37
N TYR A 71 -17.63 3.93 3.81
CA TYR A 71 -18.31 4.34 2.59
C TYR A 71 -17.93 3.44 1.39
N MET A 72 -16.63 3.18 1.20
CA MET A 72 -16.17 2.27 0.15
C MET A 72 -16.78 0.87 0.33
N VAL A 73 -16.76 0.32 1.54
CA VAL A 73 -17.34 -1.01 1.84
C VAL A 73 -18.83 -1.05 1.52
N LYS A 74 -19.61 -0.04 1.93
CA LYS A 74 -21.03 0.07 1.57
C LYS A 74 -21.26 0.15 0.06
N LEU A 75 -20.39 0.85 -0.67
CA LEU A 75 -20.45 0.94 -2.11
C LEU A 75 -20.17 -0.43 -2.78
N ALA A 76 -19.16 -1.16 -2.28
CA ALA A 76 -18.89 -2.53 -2.74
C ALA A 76 -20.07 -3.46 -2.49
N GLU A 77 -20.66 -3.40 -1.29
CA GLU A 77 -21.85 -4.18 -0.95
C GLU A 77 -23.00 -3.89 -1.92
N HIS A 78 -23.31 -2.60 -2.15
CA HIS A 78 -24.36 -2.20 -3.08
C HIS A 78 -24.11 -2.68 -4.51
N LEU A 79 -22.87 -2.56 -5.01
CA LEU A 79 -22.48 -3.03 -6.34
C LEU A 79 -22.61 -4.55 -6.48
N LEU A 80 -22.15 -5.30 -5.48
CA LEU A 80 -22.19 -6.77 -5.47
C LEU A 80 -23.62 -7.30 -5.35
N ARG A 81 -24.46 -6.67 -4.52
CA ARG A 81 -25.88 -7.03 -4.35
C ARG A 81 -26.73 -6.70 -5.58
N LYS A 82 -26.34 -5.72 -6.41
CA LYS A 82 -27.09 -5.32 -7.60
C LYS A 82 -27.08 -6.39 -8.71
N ASN A 83 -25.98 -7.15 -8.84
CA ASN A 83 -25.85 -8.25 -9.82
C ASN A 83 -25.29 -9.52 -9.16
N PRO A 84 -26.09 -10.18 -8.32
CA PRO A 84 -25.63 -11.28 -7.47
C PRO A 84 -25.32 -12.56 -8.27
N SER A 85 -25.86 -12.72 -9.48
CA SER A 85 -25.57 -13.87 -10.36
C SER A 85 -24.13 -13.90 -10.88
N HIS A 86 -23.38 -12.79 -10.83
CA HIS A 86 -22.03 -12.65 -11.39
C HIS A 86 -20.95 -12.34 -10.34
N VAL A 87 -21.17 -12.72 -9.07
CA VAL A 87 -20.26 -12.41 -7.94
C VAL A 87 -18.81 -12.84 -8.21
N THR A 88 -18.58 -13.98 -8.88
CA THR A 88 -17.22 -14.47 -9.18
C THR A 88 -16.42 -13.56 -10.11
N LEU A 89 -17.08 -12.79 -10.98
CA LEU A 89 -16.44 -11.81 -11.88
C LEU A 89 -16.49 -10.39 -11.33
N LEU A 90 -17.54 -10.06 -10.58
CA LEU A 90 -17.71 -8.73 -10.01
C LEU A 90 -16.79 -8.52 -8.79
N SER A 91 -16.60 -9.55 -7.96
CA SER A 91 -15.78 -9.45 -6.75
C SER A 91 -14.33 -9.04 -7.03
N PRO A 92 -13.59 -9.66 -7.98
CA PRO A 92 -12.21 -9.29 -8.23
C PRO A 92 -12.10 -7.91 -8.87
N LEU A 93 -13.10 -7.50 -9.67
CA LEU A 93 -13.12 -6.20 -10.33
C LEU A 93 -13.30 -5.07 -9.30
N VAL A 94 -14.24 -5.24 -8.36
CA VAL A 94 -14.44 -4.28 -7.26
C VAL A 94 -13.21 -4.22 -6.36
N THR A 95 -12.66 -5.39 -5.97
CA THR A 95 -11.43 -5.43 -5.16
C THR A 95 -10.25 -4.79 -5.89
N TYR A 96 -10.08 -5.03 -7.19
CA TYR A 96 -9.03 -4.40 -7.98
C TYR A 96 -9.16 -2.88 -7.99
N LEU A 97 -10.35 -2.35 -8.31
CA LEU A 97 -10.61 -0.91 -8.35
C LEU A 97 -10.34 -0.25 -7.00
N PHE A 98 -10.78 -0.88 -5.91
CA PHE A 98 -10.63 -0.33 -4.57
C PHE A 98 -9.17 -0.35 -4.12
N THR A 99 -8.47 -1.46 -4.32
CA THR A 99 -7.04 -1.55 -4.02
C THR A 99 -6.22 -0.62 -4.90
N PHE A 100 -6.61 -0.41 -6.16
CA PHE A 100 -5.91 0.51 -7.07
C PHE A 100 -6.01 1.97 -6.59
N VAL A 101 -7.20 2.40 -6.18
CA VAL A 101 -7.45 3.75 -5.67
C VAL A 101 -6.81 3.96 -4.30
N ALA A 102 -6.91 2.97 -3.40
CA ALA A 102 -6.33 3.07 -2.06
C ALA A 102 -4.81 2.88 -2.04
N GLY A 103 -4.24 2.18 -3.03
CA GLY A 103 -2.81 1.89 -3.14
C GLY A 103 -2.28 0.84 -2.15
N THR A 104 -3.15 0.24 -1.33
CA THR A 104 -2.77 -0.71 -0.27
C THR A 104 -3.74 -1.89 -0.18
N GLY A 105 -3.22 -3.05 0.25
CA GLY A 105 -4.04 -4.24 0.49
C GLY A 105 -4.94 -4.14 1.72
N HIS A 106 -4.81 -3.11 2.55
CA HIS A 106 -5.65 -2.96 3.75
C HIS A 106 -7.14 -2.90 3.39
N VAL A 107 -7.48 -2.25 2.28
CA VAL A 107 -8.87 -2.11 1.84
C VAL A 107 -9.48 -3.46 1.46
N ALA A 108 -8.69 -4.37 0.89
CA ALA A 108 -9.17 -5.70 0.54
C ALA A 108 -9.68 -6.46 1.77
N TYR A 109 -9.01 -6.34 2.93
CA TYR A 109 -9.42 -7.01 4.16
C TYR A 109 -10.84 -6.64 4.62
N SER A 110 -11.26 -5.39 4.38
CA SER A 110 -12.61 -4.91 4.71
C SER A 110 -13.67 -5.36 3.69
N VAL A 111 -13.27 -5.67 2.46
CA VAL A 111 -14.20 -6.09 1.38
C VAL A 111 -14.37 -7.62 1.34
N LEU A 112 -13.38 -8.40 1.79
CA LEU A 112 -13.45 -9.86 1.87
C LEU A 112 -14.70 -10.40 2.60
N PRO A 113 -15.08 -9.91 3.81
CA PRO A 113 -16.29 -10.41 4.48
C PRO A 113 -17.57 -10.12 3.66
N VAL A 114 -17.66 -8.95 3.02
CA VAL A 114 -18.78 -8.60 2.14
C VAL A 114 -18.86 -9.55 0.94
N ILE A 115 -17.72 -9.87 0.32
CA ILE A 115 -17.67 -10.84 -0.78
C ILE A 115 -18.13 -12.23 -0.32
N ALA A 116 -17.72 -12.66 0.87
CA ALA A 116 -18.12 -13.96 1.43
C ALA A 116 -19.63 -14.02 1.72
N GLU A 117 -20.19 -12.94 2.26
CA GLU A 117 -21.61 -12.82 2.54
C GLU A 117 -22.45 -12.88 1.26
N VAL A 118 -22.13 -12.04 0.26
CA VAL A 118 -22.88 -12.00 -1.02
C VAL A 118 -22.71 -13.31 -1.81
N ALA A 119 -21.53 -13.96 -1.76
CA ALA A 119 -21.33 -15.28 -2.36
C ALA A 119 -22.20 -16.37 -1.70
N THR A 120 -22.37 -16.29 -0.37
CA THR A 120 -23.18 -17.25 0.38
C THR A 120 -24.67 -17.09 0.08
N GLU A 121 -25.18 -15.85 0.00
CA GLU A 121 -26.57 -15.56 -0.39
C GLU A 121 -26.91 -16.09 -1.79
N THR A 122 -25.94 -16.08 -2.70
CA THR A 122 -26.08 -16.57 -4.08
C THR A 122 -25.85 -18.05 -4.25
N LYS A 123 -25.62 -18.80 -3.16
CA LYS A 123 -25.27 -20.24 -3.16
C LYS A 123 -24.01 -20.55 -3.97
N ILE A 124 -23.12 -19.58 -4.14
CA ILE A 124 -21.80 -19.76 -4.77
C ILE A 124 -20.80 -20.10 -3.66
N ARG A 125 -19.94 -21.11 -3.90
CA ARG A 125 -18.86 -21.44 -2.95
C ARG A 125 -17.89 -20.24 -2.81
N PRO A 126 -17.73 -19.64 -1.62
CA PRO A 126 -16.97 -18.39 -1.42
C PRO A 126 -15.46 -18.57 -1.62
N GLU A 127 -14.98 -19.81 -1.55
CA GLU A 127 -13.61 -20.24 -1.82
C GLU A 127 -13.04 -19.60 -3.11
N ARG A 128 -13.84 -19.60 -4.19
CA ARG A 128 -13.44 -19.13 -5.52
C ARG A 128 -13.35 -17.61 -5.63
N PRO A 129 -14.42 -16.83 -5.33
CA PRO A 129 -14.36 -15.37 -5.42
C PRO A 129 -13.35 -14.75 -4.44
N LEU A 130 -13.15 -15.33 -3.25
CA LEU A 130 -12.17 -14.84 -2.29
C LEU A 130 -10.73 -14.99 -2.82
N GLY A 131 -10.38 -16.16 -3.37
CA GLY A 131 -9.06 -16.39 -3.93
C GLY A 131 -8.72 -15.45 -5.08
N ILE A 132 -9.66 -15.28 -6.02
CA ILE A 132 -9.45 -14.40 -7.20
C ILE A 132 -9.41 -12.93 -6.77
N ALA A 133 -10.20 -12.51 -5.77
CA ALA A 133 -10.18 -11.15 -5.24
C ALA A 133 -8.82 -10.78 -4.62
N VAL A 134 -8.20 -11.68 -3.86
CA VAL A 134 -6.86 -11.44 -3.28
C VAL A 134 -5.81 -11.29 -4.38
N ILE A 135 -5.82 -12.15 -5.40
CA ILE A 135 -4.88 -12.06 -6.53
C ILE A 135 -5.08 -10.73 -7.28
N ALA A 136 -6.33 -10.34 -7.53
CA ALA A 136 -6.67 -9.07 -8.15
C ALA A 136 -6.16 -7.88 -7.31
N SER A 137 -6.30 -7.93 -5.98
CA SER A 137 -5.74 -6.94 -5.07
C SER A 137 -4.22 -6.82 -5.23
N GLN A 138 -3.49 -7.93 -5.24
CA GLN A 138 -2.03 -7.89 -5.36
C GLN A 138 -1.58 -7.28 -6.69
N GLN A 139 -2.30 -7.53 -7.79
CA GLN A 139 -2.03 -6.90 -9.10
C GLN A 139 -2.43 -5.40 -9.11
N ALA A 140 -3.46 -5.02 -8.36
CA ALA A 140 -3.84 -3.62 -8.24
C ALA A 140 -2.79 -2.80 -7.48
N ILE A 141 -2.17 -3.36 -6.45
CA ILE A 141 -1.09 -2.70 -5.69
C ILE A 141 0.07 -2.35 -6.61
N THR A 142 0.50 -3.28 -7.46
CA THR A 142 1.61 -3.05 -8.39
C THR A 142 1.25 -2.13 -9.56
N ALA A 143 -0.03 -2.04 -9.93
CA ALA A 143 -0.51 -1.09 -10.93
C ALA A 143 -0.73 0.32 -10.37
N SER A 144 -0.95 0.47 -9.06
CA SER A 144 -1.32 1.74 -8.43
C SER A 144 -0.15 2.73 -8.42
N PRO A 145 -0.32 3.99 -8.87
CA PRO A 145 0.75 4.98 -8.92
C PRO A 145 1.19 5.46 -7.54
N ILE A 146 0.34 5.31 -6.53
CA ILE A 146 0.58 5.75 -5.14
C ILE A 146 1.30 4.66 -4.34
N SER A 147 1.36 3.43 -4.84
CA SER A 147 1.93 2.31 -4.08
C SER A 147 3.45 2.37 -3.97
N ALA A 148 3.97 1.96 -2.81
CA ALA A 148 5.40 1.77 -2.57
C ALA A 148 6.04 0.79 -3.56
N ALA A 149 5.30 -0.21 -4.04
CA ALA A 149 5.77 -1.14 -5.04
C ALA A 149 6.13 -0.43 -6.36
N THR A 150 5.26 0.47 -6.82
CA THR A 150 5.43 1.22 -8.07
C THR A 150 6.57 2.22 -7.96
N VAL A 151 6.69 2.92 -6.84
CA VAL A 151 7.81 3.86 -6.62
C VAL A 151 9.14 3.11 -6.54
N ALA A 152 9.18 1.96 -5.87
CA ALA A 152 10.37 1.11 -5.86
C ALA A 152 10.73 0.62 -7.27
N LEU A 153 9.72 0.21 -8.06
CA LEU A 153 9.90 -0.20 -9.45
C LEU A 153 10.43 0.96 -10.31
N LEU A 154 9.89 2.16 -10.17
CA LEU A 154 10.38 3.37 -10.85
C LEU A 154 11.80 3.72 -10.41
N GLY A 155 12.15 3.54 -9.14
CA GLY A 155 13.51 3.70 -8.64
C GLY A 155 14.50 2.71 -9.29
N LEU A 156 14.07 1.47 -9.49
CA LEU A 156 14.86 0.44 -10.18
C LEU A 156 14.97 0.72 -11.69
N PHE A 157 13.89 1.14 -12.36
CA PHE A 157 13.89 1.44 -13.79
C PHE A 157 14.64 2.73 -14.13
N SER A 158 14.53 3.77 -13.29
CA SER A 158 15.29 5.01 -13.47
C SER A 158 16.79 4.81 -13.32
N ARG A 159 17.25 3.79 -12.58
CA ARG A 159 18.66 3.37 -12.55
C ARG A 159 19.15 2.74 -13.86
N ILE A 160 18.27 2.17 -14.70
CA ILE A 160 18.63 1.49 -15.96
C ILE A 160 18.79 2.49 -17.12
N ARG A 161 18.08 3.63 -17.09
CA ARG A 161 18.32 4.74 -18.02
C ARG A 161 19.26 5.76 -17.38
N TYR A 162 20.49 5.84 -17.85
CA TYR A 162 21.43 6.93 -17.57
C TYR A 162 20.73 8.31 -17.64
N TYR A 163 20.32 8.81 -16.48
CA TYR A 163 20.10 10.23 -16.23
C TYR A 163 20.75 10.53 -14.88
N PRO A 164 21.74 11.44 -14.82
CA PRO A 164 22.08 12.05 -13.55
C PRO A 164 20.83 12.84 -13.14
N VAL A 165 20.08 12.32 -12.17
CA VAL A 165 19.11 13.12 -11.43
C VAL A 165 19.95 14.17 -10.71
N ARG A 166 20.14 15.32 -11.37
CA ARG A 166 20.52 16.53 -10.64
C ARG A 166 19.43 16.69 -9.60
N HIS A 167 19.84 16.67 -8.33
CA HIS A 167 19.10 17.30 -7.26
C HIS A 167 18.82 18.75 -7.67
N SER A 168 17.74 18.99 -8.42
CA SER A 168 17.10 20.30 -8.44
C SER A 168 16.34 20.40 -7.14
N GLN A 169 17.06 20.79 -6.09
CA GLN A 169 16.56 21.76 -5.13
C GLN A 169 15.99 22.94 -5.93
N ASN A 170 14.74 22.81 -6.36
CA ASN A 170 13.85 23.95 -6.53
C ASN A 170 12.44 23.51 -6.16
N TYR A 171 12.34 23.09 -4.90
CA TYR A 171 11.12 23.26 -4.12
C TYR A 171 10.89 24.77 -3.98
N ASP A 172 10.28 25.38 -4.99
CA ASP A 172 9.63 26.66 -4.79
C ASP A 172 8.34 26.40 -4.00
N SER A 173 8.50 26.33 -2.68
CA SER A 173 7.44 26.16 -1.67
C SER A 173 6.36 27.26 -1.71
N ARG A 174 6.43 28.23 -2.63
CA ARG A 174 5.43 29.31 -2.73
C ARG A 174 4.20 29.00 -3.59
N TYR A 175 4.21 28.01 -4.48
CA TYR A 175 3.05 27.76 -5.36
C TYR A 175 2.05 26.70 -4.85
N HIS A 176 2.46 25.78 -3.97
CA HIS A 176 1.53 24.78 -3.41
C HIS A 176 0.90 25.21 -2.07
N CYS A 177 1.59 26.05 -1.30
CA CYS A 177 1.06 26.58 -0.03
C CYS A 177 -0.15 27.51 -0.24
N ARG A 178 -0.28 28.16 -1.40
CA ARG A 178 -1.43 29.05 -1.69
C ARG A 178 -2.73 28.31 -2.03
N ARG A 179 -2.67 27.02 -2.37
CA ARG A 179 -3.86 26.21 -2.71
C ARG A 179 -4.23 25.21 -1.62
N VAL A 180 -3.25 24.67 -0.89
CA VAL A 180 -3.49 23.77 0.26
C VAL A 180 -3.75 24.56 1.56
N GLY A 181 -3.13 25.73 1.72
CA GLY A 181 -3.29 26.58 2.91
C GLY A 181 -4.63 27.30 3.06
N ARG A 182 -5.55 27.19 2.07
CA ARG A 182 -6.93 27.70 2.19
C ARG A 182 -7.96 26.64 2.55
N CYS A 183 -7.62 25.35 2.51
CA CYS A 183 -8.54 24.28 2.89
C CYS A 183 -8.34 23.78 4.33
N PHE A 184 -7.17 24.03 4.94
CA PHE A 184 -6.83 23.50 6.26
C PHE A 184 -7.08 24.49 7.43
N ILE A 185 -7.48 25.74 7.15
CA ILE A 185 -7.73 26.79 8.16
C ILE A 185 -9.25 27.09 8.28
N LEU A 186 -10.10 26.07 8.26
CA LEU A 186 -11.53 26.21 8.60
C LEU A 186 -12.05 25.04 9.46
N TYR A 187 -11.21 24.54 10.37
CA TYR A 187 -11.64 23.62 11.43
C TYR A 187 -10.95 23.91 12.76
N GLU A 188 -10.87 25.19 13.14
CA GLU A 188 -10.48 25.63 14.48
C GLU A 188 -11.24 26.93 14.85
N SER A 189 -12.57 26.85 14.91
CA SER A 189 -13.43 27.79 15.66
C SER A 189 -14.91 27.38 15.57
N ARG A 190 -15.26 26.33 16.31
CA ARG A 190 -16.46 26.24 17.16
C ARG A 190 -16.51 24.90 17.89
#